data_AF-M0DKS6-F1
#
_entry.id   AF-M0DKS6-F1
#
_cell.length_a   1.000
_cell.length_b   1.000
_cell.length_c   1.000
_cell.angle_alpha   90.00
_cell.angle_beta   90.00
_cell.angle_gamma   90.00
#
_symmetry.space_group_name_H-M   'P 1'
#
loop_
_entity.id
_entity.type
_entity.pdbx_description
1 polymer ?
#
loop_
_entity_poly.entity_id
_entity_poly.type
_entity_poly.pdbx_seq_one_letter_code
_entity_poly.pdbx_strand_id
1 'polypeptide(L)'
;MTAPRWCETVRRAAPLAFVRDWVAGTAAIGALYLLMRVPFHPTQIPGYLLVVGFDVLEATLGSTGTRYPLWFAAYLSGLGAAGAVVSRVLRTLAVRTDVSGWRVGVAGGCVVVGAGALAFALFVSARVGVVSVLLTGGTALALFAVAGLFLRFGA
;
A
#
# COMPACT_ATOMS: atom_id res chain seq x y z
N MET A 1 -1.13 -0.70 43.57
CA MET A 1 -0.21 -0.03 42.61
C MET A 1 -1.01 0.30 41.35
N THR A 2 -1.42 1.55 41.18
CA THR A 2 -2.12 2.04 40.00
C THR A 2 -1.11 2.40 38.91
N ALA A 3 -1.30 1.92 37.68
CA ALA A 3 -0.41 2.25 36.57
C ALA A 3 -0.40 3.77 36.32
N PRO A 4 0.75 4.37 35.97
CA PRO A 4 0.84 5.80 35.71
C PRO A 4 -0.02 6.18 34.50
N ARG A 5 -0.78 7.30 34.60
CA ARG A 5 -1.74 7.77 33.57
C ARG A 5 -1.15 7.86 32.16
N TRP A 6 0.15 8.10 32.02
CA TRP A 6 0.87 8.11 30.74
C TRP A 6 0.80 6.77 29.99
N CYS A 7 0.78 5.65 30.71
CA CYS A 7 0.63 4.32 30.09
C CYS A 7 -0.74 4.12 29.46
N GLU A 8 -1.80 4.78 29.95
CA GLU A 8 -3.13 4.70 29.34
C GLU A 8 -3.22 5.56 28.07
N THR A 9 -2.63 6.75 28.09
CA THR A 9 -2.64 7.66 26.93
C THR A 9 -1.91 7.06 25.73
N VAL A 10 -0.74 6.44 25.97
CA VAL A 10 0.03 5.74 24.91
C VAL A 10 -0.75 4.53 24.38
N ARG A 11 -1.44 3.79 25.24
CA ARG A 11 -2.24 2.61 24.85
C ARG A 11 -3.45 2.98 24.00
N ARG A 12 -4.08 4.14 24.26
CA ARG A 12 -5.21 4.65 23.46
C ARG A 12 -4.76 5.32 22.15
N ALA A 13 -3.56 5.89 22.10
CA ALA A 13 -3.02 6.53 20.89
C ALA A 13 -2.58 5.53 19.81
N ALA A 14 -2.10 4.34 20.20
CA ALA A 14 -1.67 3.30 19.27
C ALA A 14 -2.75 2.82 18.27
N PRO A 15 -3.98 2.49 18.68
CA PRO A 15 -5.03 2.10 17.74
C PRO A 15 -5.49 3.25 16.84
N LEU A 16 -5.55 4.49 17.36
CA LEU A 16 -5.89 5.67 16.56
C LEU A 16 -4.85 5.92 15.45
N ALA A 17 -3.56 5.77 15.76
CA ALA A 17 -2.50 5.88 14.78
C ALA A 17 -2.61 4.79 13.71
N PHE A 18 -2.92 3.55 14.09
CA PHE A 18 -3.12 2.45 13.15
C PHE A 18 -4.31 2.69 12.21
N VAL A 19 -5.48 3.08 12.75
CA VAL A 19 -6.67 3.36 11.94
C VAL A 19 -6.42 4.51 10.97
N ARG A 20 -5.76 5.58 11.42
CA ARG A 20 -5.37 6.69 10.54
C ARG A 20 -4.46 6.23 9.40
N ASP A 21 -3.45 5.42 9.71
CA ASP A 21 -2.49 4.94 8.70
C ASP A 21 -3.16 3.98 7.73
N TRP A 22 -4.10 3.16 8.21
CA TRP A 22 -4.92 2.27 7.39
C TRP A 22 -5.79 3.08 6.43
N VAL A 23 -6.54 4.07 6.92
CA VAL A 23 -7.38 4.93 6.08
C VAL A 23 -6.53 5.68 5.05
N ALA A 24 -5.38 6.24 5.46
CA ALA A 24 -4.48 6.94 4.55
C ALA A 24 -3.88 5.99 3.48
N GLY A 25 -3.48 4.78 3.87
CA GLY A 25 -3.00 3.75 2.95
C GLY A 25 -4.06 3.30 1.96
N THR A 26 -5.27 3.01 2.44
CA THR A 26 -6.41 2.64 1.59
C THR A 26 -6.79 3.78 0.64
N ALA A 27 -6.78 5.03 1.10
CA ALA A 27 -7.04 6.19 0.25
C ALA A 27 -5.97 6.36 -0.85
N ALA A 28 -4.69 6.17 -0.52
CA ALA A 28 -3.60 6.22 -1.49
C ALA A 28 -3.70 5.10 -2.54
N ILE A 29 -4.02 3.87 -2.10
CA ILE A 29 -4.24 2.72 -2.99
C ILE A 29 -5.47 2.95 -3.87
N GLY A 30 -6.57 3.47 -3.29
CA GLY A 30 -7.77 3.84 -4.03
C GLY A 30 -7.49 4.94 -5.06
N ALA A 31 -6.68 5.94 -4.73
CA ALA A 31 -6.26 6.98 -5.66
C ALA A 31 -5.41 6.41 -6.80
N LEU A 32 -4.48 5.48 -6.52
CA LEU A 32 -3.71 4.76 -7.55
C LEU A 32 -4.62 3.94 -8.46
N TYR A 33 -5.62 3.27 -7.91
CA TYR A 33 -6.63 2.57 -8.68
C TYR A 33 -7.42 3.53 -9.58
N LEU A 34 -7.90 4.67 -9.05
CA LEU A 34 -8.63 5.66 -9.83
C LEU A 34 -7.77 6.29 -10.95
N LEU A 35 -6.46 6.41 -10.74
CA LEU A 35 -5.52 6.92 -11.74
C LEU A 35 -5.47 6.05 -13.01
N MET A 36 -5.86 4.77 -12.92
CA MET A 36 -5.96 3.90 -14.10
C MET A 36 -7.06 4.34 -15.08
N ARG A 37 -8.04 5.11 -14.61
CA ARG A 37 -9.13 5.64 -15.45
C ARG A 37 -8.67 6.82 -16.31
N VAL A 38 -7.46 7.32 -16.08
CA VAL A 38 -6.84 8.35 -16.91
C VAL A 38 -6.23 7.67 -18.14
N PRO A 39 -6.46 8.17 -19.38
CA PRO A 39 -5.97 7.57 -20.62
C PRO A 39 -4.46 7.77 -20.86
N PHE A 40 -3.64 7.75 -19.80
CA PHE A 40 -2.20 7.73 -19.88
C PHE A 40 -1.70 6.30 -19.71
N HIS A 41 -1.12 5.72 -20.77
CA HIS A 41 -0.61 4.34 -20.78
C HIS A 41 0.29 3.94 -19.59
N PRO A 42 1.23 4.77 -19.10
CA PRO A 42 2.10 4.34 -18.00
C PRO A 42 1.41 4.36 -16.62
N THR A 43 0.36 5.16 -16.42
CA THR A 43 -0.37 5.21 -15.15
C THR A 43 -1.41 4.11 -15.00
N GLN A 44 -1.67 3.34 -16.05
CA GLN A 44 -2.57 2.18 -16.03
C GLN A 44 -1.93 0.96 -15.37
N ILE A 45 -0.59 0.86 -15.38
CA ILE A 45 0.14 -0.31 -14.86
C ILE A 45 -0.10 -0.53 -13.35
N PRO A 46 0.03 0.49 -12.46
CA PRO A 46 -0.25 0.30 -11.04
C PRO A 46 -1.68 -0.15 -10.74
N GLY A 47 -2.68 0.47 -11.38
CA GLY A 47 -4.09 0.10 -11.16
C GLY A 47 -4.43 -1.27 -11.73
N TYR A 48 -3.85 -1.63 -12.88
CA TYR A 48 -3.98 -2.94 -13.48
C TYR A 48 -3.42 -4.05 -12.56
N LEU A 49 -2.29 -3.83 -11.90
CA LEU A 49 -1.72 -4.78 -10.94
C LEU A 49 -2.65 -5.06 -9.76
N LEU A 50 -3.41 -4.07 -9.30
CA LEU A 50 -4.39 -4.25 -8.22
C LEU A 50 -5.54 -5.17 -8.67
N VAL A 51 -6.01 -4.99 -9.92
CA VAL A 51 -7.05 -5.83 -10.51
C VAL A 51 -6.53 -7.25 -10.70
N VAL A 52 -5.37 -7.43 -11.37
CA VAL A 52 -4.77 -8.74 -11.59
C VAL A 52 -4.48 -9.47 -10.28
N GLY A 53 -3.98 -8.75 -9.27
CA GLY A 53 -3.71 -9.32 -7.95
C GLY A 53 -4.98 -9.86 -7.28
N PHE A 54 -6.10 -9.15 -7.44
CA PHE A 54 -7.40 -9.62 -6.96
C PHE A 54 -7.95 -10.79 -7.78
N ASP A 55 -7.82 -10.76 -9.11
CA ASP A 55 -8.31 -11.83 -9.98
C ASP A 55 -7.60 -13.17 -9.70
N VAL A 56 -6.31 -13.15 -9.32
CA VAL A 56 -5.58 -14.35 -8.85
C VAL A 56 -6.16 -14.88 -7.55
N LEU A 57 -6.52 -14.00 -6.60
CA LEU A 57 -7.21 -14.39 -5.37
C LEU A 57 -8.59 -14.96 -5.67
N GLU A 58 -9.35 -14.35 -6.57
CA GLU A 58 -10.65 -14.87 -6.99
C GLU A 58 -10.54 -16.23 -7.68
N ALA A 59 -9.52 -16.42 -8.53
CA ALA A 59 -9.26 -17.70 -9.19
C ALA A 59 -8.92 -18.83 -8.19
N THR A 60 -8.31 -18.49 -7.05
CA THR A 60 -7.91 -19.47 -6.01
C THR A 60 -9.00 -19.70 -4.96
N LEU A 61 -9.75 -18.67 -4.58
CA LEU A 61 -10.78 -18.71 -3.54
C LEU A 61 -12.19 -19.00 -4.09
N GLY A 62 -12.36 -18.96 -5.41
CA GLY A 62 -13.63 -19.14 -6.10
C GLY A 62 -14.27 -17.81 -6.50
N SER A 63 -15.10 -17.87 -7.56
CA SER A 63 -15.70 -16.68 -8.15
C SER A 63 -16.57 -15.92 -7.16
N THR A 64 -16.35 -14.61 -7.09
CA THR A 64 -17.12 -13.66 -6.28
C THR A 64 -18.39 -13.18 -6.99
N GLY A 65 -18.51 -13.41 -8.30
CA GLY A 65 -19.70 -13.13 -9.10
C GLY A 65 -20.19 -11.69 -8.98
N THR A 66 -21.48 -11.51 -8.69
CA THR A 66 -22.10 -10.17 -8.54
C THR A 66 -21.56 -9.37 -7.34
N ARG A 67 -20.82 -10.01 -6.42
CA ARG A 67 -20.22 -9.35 -5.26
C ARG A 67 -18.77 -8.89 -5.51
N TYR A 68 -18.27 -9.01 -6.75
CA TYR A 68 -16.93 -8.56 -7.13
C TYR A 68 -16.57 -7.15 -6.60
N PRO A 69 -17.43 -6.11 -6.74
CA PRO A 69 -17.06 -4.77 -6.27
C PRO A 69 -16.83 -4.69 -4.76
N LEU A 70 -17.59 -5.47 -3.98
CA LEU A 70 -17.48 -5.50 -2.53
C LEU A 70 -16.20 -6.21 -2.09
N TRP A 71 -15.89 -7.36 -2.69
CA TRP A 71 -14.69 -8.12 -2.39
C TRP A 71 -13.42 -7.41 -2.87
N PHE A 72 -13.48 -6.73 -4.01
CA PHE A 72 -12.40 -5.89 -4.50
C PHE A 72 -12.13 -4.72 -3.55
N ALA A 73 -13.18 -4.04 -3.06
CA ALA A 73 -13.02 -2.99 -2.05
C ALA A 73 -12.42 -3.52 -0.74
N ALA A 74 -12.84 -4.71 -0.30
CA ALA A 74 -12.25 -5.38 0.86
C ALA A 74 -10.77 -5.73 0.65
N TYR A 75 -10.39 -6.16 -0.55
CA TYR A 75 -9.00 -6.41 -0.94
C TYR A 75 -8.14 -5.13 -0.87
N LEU A 76 -8.61 -4.02 -1.47
CA LEU A 76 -7.91 -2.73 -1.39
C LEU A 76 -7.77 -2.25 0.06
N SER A 77 -8.81 -2.47 0.87
CA SER A 77 -8.78 -2.18 2.30
C SER A 77 -7.76 -3.04 3.05
N GLY A 78 -7.68 -4.34 2.74
CA GLY A 78 -6.68 -5.26 3.28
C GLY A 78 -5.25 -4.87 2.93
N LEU A 79 -4.99 -4.42 1.71
CA LEU A 79 -3.69 -3.87 1.32
C LEU A 79 -3.35 -2.58 2.09
N GLY A 80 -4.35 -1.72 2.32
CA GLY A 80 -4.18 -0.54 3.18
C GLY A 80 -3.83 -0.92 4.62
N ALA A 81 -4.45 -1.98 5.16
CA ALA A 81 -4.12 -2.49 6.49
C ALA A 81 -2.68 -3.05 6.55
N ALA A 82 -2.24 -3.75 5.50
CA ALA A 82 -0.84 -4.14 5.36
C ALA A 82 0.09 -2.91 5.31
N GLY A 83 -0.31 -1.85 4.62
CA GLY A 83 0.41 -0.57 4.58
C GLY A 83 0.52 0.08 5.96
N ALA A 84 -0.52 -0.02 6.79
CA ALA A 84 -0.51 0.45 8.18
C ALA A 84 0.46 -0.38 9.06
N VAL A 85 0.52 -1.70 8.85
CA VAL A 85 1.51 -2.56 9.53
C VAL A 85 2.92 -2.15 9.15
N VAL A 86 3.19 -1.98 7.85
CA VAL A 86 4.49 -1.51 7.35
C VAL A 86 4.83 -0.14 7.93
N SER A 87 3.88 0.79 7.97
CA SER A 87 4.05 2.11 8.57
C SER A 87 4.43 2.04 10.04
N ARG A 88 3.83 1.10 10.78
CA ARG A 88 4.16 0.86 12.19
C ARG A 88 5.58 0.33 12.35
N VAL A 89 6.00 -0.61 11.48
CA VAL A 89 7.39 -1.11 11.45
C VAL A 89 8.38 0.01 11.09
N LEU A 90 8.06 0.81 10.08
CA LEU A 90 8.89 1.95 9.68
C LEU A 90 9.05 2.96 10.81
N ARG A 91 8.00 3.23 11.62
CA ARG A 91 8.12 4.08 12.82
C ARG A 91 8.96 3.46 13.92
N THR A 92 8.98 2.14 14.06
CA THR A 92 9.86 1.48 15.04
C THR A 92 11.32 1.50 14.61
N LEU A 93 11.59 1.53 13.30
CA LEU A 93 12.95 1.57 12.73
C LEU A 93 13.47 3.01 12.55
N ALA A 94 12.60 3.95 12.21
CA ALA A 94 12.93 5.36 12.04
C ALA A 94 12.87 6.07 13.40
N VAL A 95 14.03 6.32 13.99
CA VAL A 95 14.21 7.03 15.28
C VAL A 95 13.67 8.48 15.25
N ARG A 96 13.25 9.01 14.10
CA ARG A 96 12.71 10.38 13.95
C ARG A 96 11.19 10.39 14.04
N THR A 97 10.66 10.86 15.18
CA THR A 97 9.23 10.92 15.51
C THR A 97 8.48 12.12 14.92
N ASP A 98 9.12 12.97 14.12
CA ASP A 98 8.55 14.27 13.71
C ASP A 98 7.73 14.24 12.40
N VAL A 99 7.69 13.09 11.72
CA VAL A 99 6.98 12.99 10.43
C VAL A 99 5.48 12.87 10.66
N SER A 100 4.70 13.72 9.98
CA SER A 100 3.24 13.71 10.11
C SER A 100 2.64 12.33 9.80
N GLY A 101 1.76 11.86 10.68
CA GLY A 101 1.34 10.47 10.65
C GLY A 101 0.58 10.02 9.39
N TRP A 102 -0.15 10.93 8.73
CA TRP A 102 -0.83 10.61 7.46
C TRP A 102 0.17 10.34 6.32
N ARG A 103 1.33 11.02 6.31
CA ARG A 103 2.38 10.81 5.30
C ARG A 103 3.03 9.45 5.45
N VAL A 104 3.22 8.99 6.69
CA VAL A 104 3.71 7.64 6.98
C VAL A 104 2.73 6.60 6.44
N GLY A 105 1.41 6.80 6.65
CA GLY A 105 0.38 5.91 6.10
C GLY A 105 0.39 5.84 4.57
N VAL A 106 0.51 6.99 3.89
CA VAL A 106 0.64 7.05 2.42
C VAL A 106 1.91 6.34 1.95
N ALA A 107 3.05 6.60 2.61
CA ALA A 107 4.32 5.94 2.30
C ALA A 107 4.22 4.41 2.49
N GLY A 108 3.58 3.94 3.56
CA GLY A 108 3.32 2.52 3.78
C GLY A 108 2.47 1.89 2.69
N GLY A 109 1.41 2.58 2.25
CA GLY A 109 0.59 2.15 1.11
C GLY A 109 1.40 2.03 -0.19
N CYS A 110 2.21 3.05 -0.51
CA CYS A 110 3.09 3.03 -1.67
C CYS A 110 4.14 1.90 -1.60
N VAL A 111 4.69 1.61 -0.42
CA VAL A 111 5.63 0.49 -0.23
C VAL A 111 4.95 -0.85 -0.47
N VAL A 112 3.72 -1.04 0.02
CA VAL A 112 2.98 -2.30 -0.20
C VAL A 112 2.67 -2.52 -1.68
N VAL A 113 2.18 -1.49 -2.37
CA VAL A 113 1.90 -1.58 -3.81
C VAL A 113 3.20 -1.76 -4.60
N GLY A 114 4.27 -1.04 -4.24
CA GLY A 114 5.58 -1.17 -4.86
C GLY A 114 6.20 -2.56 -4.67
N ALA A 115 6.09 -3.15 -3.49
CA ALA A 115 6.54 -4.50 -3.20
C ALA A 115 5.72 -5.55 -3.98
N GLY A 116 4.41 -5.38 -4.06
CA GLY A 116 3.54 -6.22 -4.90
C GLY A 116 3.92 -6.14 -6.38
N ALA A 117 4.14 -4.93 -6.89
CA ALA A 117 4.60 -4.71 -8.27
C ALA A 117 5.97 -5.37 -8.53
N LEU A 118 6.91 -5.26 -7.58
CA LEU A 118 8.23 -5.88 -7.70
C LEU A 118 8.14 -7.42 -7.71
N ALA A 119 7.35 -8.00 -6.80
CA ALA A 119 7.12 -9.44 -6.75
C ALA A 119 6.47 -9.96 -8.05
N PHE A 120 5.50 -9.21 -8.60
CA PHE A 120 4.91 -9.51 -9.89
C PHE A 120 5.92 -9.42 -11.03
N ALA A 121 6.75 -8.37 -11.06
CA ALA A 121 7.81 -8.21 -12.05
C ALA A 121 8.79 -9.41 -12.04
N LEU A 122 9.18 -9.86 -10.84
CA LEU A 122 10.05 -11.02 -10.66
C LEU A 122 9.37 -12.31 -11.14
N PHE A 123 8.10 -12.53 -10.79
CA PHE A 123 7.34 -13.71 -11.22
C PHE A 123 7.18 -13.78 -12.75
N VAL A 124 6.91 -12.64 -13.36
CA VAL A 124 6.68 -12.49 -14.81
C VAL A 124 7.98 -12.46 -15.60
N SER A 125 9.11 -12.12 -14.97
CA SER A 125 10.43 -12.07 -15.62
C SER A 125 10.88 -13.40 -16.21
N ALA A 126 10.39 -14.51 -15.66
CA ALA A 126 10.64 -15.83 -16.21
C ALA A 126 9.79 -16.18 -17.45
N ARG A 127 8.76 -15.39 -17.80
CA ARG A 127 7.71 -15.83 -18.74
C ARG A 127 7.29 -14.84 -19.83
N VAL A 128 7.44 -13.51 -19.66
CA VAL A 128 6.72 -12.51 -20.51
C VAL A 128 7.61 -11.44 -21.14
N GLY A 129 8.94 -11.61 -21.09
CA GLY A 129 9.88 -10.74 -21.81
C GLY A 129 10.28 -9.45 -21.07
N VAL A 130 11.42 -8.88 -21.48
CA VAL A 130 12.18 -7.86 -20.73
C VAL A 130 11.43 -6.53 -20.56
N VAL A 131 10.60 -6.14 -21.55
CA VAL A 131 9.87 -4.86 -21.53
C VAL A 131 8.85 -4.80 -20.39
N SER A 132 8.10 -5.88 -20.18
CA SER A 132 7.10 -5.99 -19.10
C SER A 132 7.77 -5.93 -17.72
N VAL A 133 8.96 -6.54 -17.60
CA VAL A 133 9.77 -6.51 -16.37
C VAL A 133 10.28 -5.09 -16.08
N LEU A 134 10.79 -4.40 -17.11
CA LEU A 134 11.27 -3.02 -16.98
C LEU A 134 10.15 -2.06 -16.57
N LEU A 135 8.97 -2.17 -17.17
CA LEU A 135 7.83 -1.31 -16.85
C LEU A 135 7.30 -1.56 -15.43
N THR A 136 7.13 -2.83 -15.05
CA THR A 136 6.63 -3.19 -13.72
C THR A 136 7.66 -2.89 -12.63
N GLY A 137 8.92 -3.22 -12.87
CA GLY A 137 10.04 -2.92 -11.97
C GLY A 137 10.29 -1.42 -11.84
N GLY A 138 10.22 -0.66 -12.94
CA GLY A 138 10.30 0.80 -12.92
C GLY A 138 9.16 1.44 -12.13
N THR A 139 7.95 0.90 -12.25
CA THR A 139 6.79 1.32 -11.44
C THR A 139 7.01 1.05 -9.95
N ALA A 140 7.55 -0.12 -9.60
CA ALA A 140 7.90 -0.43 -8.21
C ALA A 140 8.94 0.56 -7.64
N LEU A 141 10.01 0.83 -8.40
CA LEU A 141 11.03 1.80 -8.01
C LEU A 141 10.48 3.22 -7.87
N ALA A 142 9.59 3.65 -8.77
CA ALA A 142 8.92 4.93 -8.67
C ALA A 142 8.06 5.03 -7.41
N LEU A 143 7.30 3.99 -7.07
CA LEU A 143 6.50 3.94 -5.84
C LEU A 143 7.35 3.94 -4.58
N PHE A 144 8.49 3.25 -4.58
CA PHE A 144 9.47 3.33 -3.48
C PHE A 144 10.10 4.72 -3.37
N ALA A 145 10.42 5.36 -4.50
CA ALA A 145 10.94 6.73 -4.52
C ALA A 145 9.92 7.73 -3.97
N VAL A 146 8.65 7.60 -4.34
CA VAL A 146 7.54 8.40 -3.80
C VAL A 146 7.38 8.15 -2.30
N ALA A 147 7.44 6.90 -1.84
CA ALA A 147 7.39 6.59 -0.41
C ALA A 147 8.56 7.25 0.34
N GLY A 148 9.77 7.17 -0.19
CA GLY A 148 10.95 7.85 0.35
C GLY A 148 10.80 9.37 0.36
N LEU A 149 10.19 9.95 -0.68
CA LEU A 149 9.88 11.39 -0.76
C LEU A 149 8.92 11.83 0.34
N PHE A 150 7.85 11.06 0.54
CA PHE A 150 6.87 11.34 1.59
C PHE A 150 7.48 11.29 2.99
N LEU A 151 8.47 10.42 3.21
CA LEU A 151 9.23 10.32 4.45
C LEU A 151 10.32 11.42 4.58
N ARG A 152 10.92 11.88 3.47
CA ARG A 152 12.03 12.84 3.45
C ARG A 152 11.57 14.30 3.57
N PHE A 153 10.51 14.71 2.89
CA PHE A 153 10.02 16.10 2.90
C PHE A 153 9.16 16.44 4.13
N GLY A 154 9.25 15.65 5.21
CA GLY A 154 8.50 15.80 6.45
C GLY A 154 9.29 16.43 7.60
N ALA A 155 10.48 16.97 7.32
CA ALA A 155 11.26 17.80 8.23
C ALA A 155 11.12 19.28 7.85
#